data_AF-A0A1G9LRH2-F1
#
_entry.id   AF-A0A1G9LRH2-F1
#
_cell.length_a   1.000
_cell.length_b   1.000
_cell.length_c   1.000
_cell.angle_alpha   90.00
_cell.angle_beta   90.00
_cell.angle_gamma   90.00
#
_symmetry.space_group_name_H-M   'P 1'
#
loop_
_entity.id
_entity.type
_entity.pdbx_description
1 polymer ?
#
loop_
_entity_poly.entity_id
_entity_poly.type
_entity_poly.pdbx_seq_one_letter_code
_entity_poly.pdbx_strand_id
1 'polypeptide(L)'
;MREDELIREVDRRHVIQLFDLFADSPYNALDLIEAYSRTDSRIRADAGSEYHVLKQPINVYNDILRENNLEITQKEADQIILHWLAELYVYTHYEKGLSFRKMMKMVSPEWLYTHFSPLHETSLKNAWEKAVYICGK
;
A
#
# COMPACT_ATOMS: atom_id res chain seq x y z
N MET A 1 17.08 4.41 -18.06
CA MET A 1 16.10 4.68 -17.00
C MET A 1 16.57 5.93 -16.29
N ARG A 2 15.72 6.94 -16.18
CA ARG A 2 16.04 8.16 -15.39
C ARG A 2 16.10 7.80 -13.90
N GLU A 3 16.81 8.58 -13.10
CA GLU A 3 16.95 8.33 -11.65
C GLU A 3 15.59 8.23 -10.93
N ASP A 4 14.66 9.11 -11.28
CA ASP A 4 13.28 9.09 -10.76
C ASP A 4 12.51 7.80 -11.10
N GLU A 5 12.73 7.25 -12.28
CA GLU A 5 12.10 5.99 -12.72
C GLU A 5 12.64 4.80 -11.92
N LEU A 6 13.92 4.83 -11.56
CA LEU A 6 14.54 3.79 -10.75
C LEU A 6 13.99 3.82 -9.32
N ILE A 7 13.89 5.00 -8.70
CA ILE A 7 13.34 5.17 -7.35
C ILE A 7 11.90 4.66 -7.31
N ARG A 8 11.07 5.02 -8.28
CA ARG A 8 9.69 4.53 -8.40
C ARG A 8 9.62 3.01 -8.50
N GLU A 9 10.49 2.40 -9.30
CA GLU A 9 10.50 0.94 -9.46
C GLU A 9 11.02 0.22 -8.21
N VAL A 10 11.92 0.84 -7.44
CA VAL A 10 12.34 0.31 -6.14
C VAL A 10 11.20 0.42 -5.13
N ASP A 11 10.52 1.56 -5.01
CA ASP A 11 9.36 1.71 -4.12
C ASP A 11 8.27 0.68 -4.47
N ARG A 12 7.96 0.52 -5.76
CA ARG A 12 6.99 -0.48 -6.24
C ARG A 12 7.33 -1.88 -5.74
N ARG A 13 8.57 -2.34 -5.95
CA ARG A 13 9.00 -3.67 -5.53
C ARG A 13 9.00 -3.84 -4.02
N HIS A 14 9.44 -2.83 -3.26
CA HIS A 14 9.46 -2.89 -1.81
C HIS A 14 8.05 -2.92 -1.20
N VAL A 15 7.10 -2.14 -1.75
CA VAL A 15 5.71 -2.15 -1.27
C VAL A 15 5.03 -3.48 -1.59
N ILE A 16 5.29 -4.08 -2.76
CA ILE A 16 4.80 -5.44 -3.08
C ILE A 16 5.34 -6.46 -2.08
N GLN A 17 6.66 -6.49 -1.86
CA GLN A 17 7.28 -7.40 -0.89
C GLN A 17 6.79 -7.17 0.54
N LEU A 18 6.46 -5.93 0.90
CA LEU A 18 5.87 -5.63 2.20
C LEU A 18 4.45 -6.21 2.31
N PHE A 19 3.66 -6.14 1.24
CA PHE A 19 2.30 -6.70 1.22
C PHE A 19 2.30 -8.23 1.20
N ASP A 20 3.35 -8.86 0.66
CA ASP A 20 3.61 -10.30 0.86
C ASP A 20 3.79 -10.65 2.34
N LEU A 21 4.61 -9.88 3.06
CA LEU A 21 4.77 -10.05 4.50
C LEU A 21 3.45 -9.85 5.27
N PHE A 22 2.57 -8.99 4.77
CA PHE A 22 1.23 -8.80 5.37
C PHE A 22 0.32 -9.99 5.13
N ALA A 23 0.39 -10.62 3.94
CA ALA A 23 -0.39 -11.81 3.62
C ALA A 23 -0.02 -13.00 4.52
N ASP A 24 1.28 -13.15 4.81
CA ASP A 24 1.82 -14.25 5.64
C ASP A 24 1.77 -13.96 7.15
N SER A 25 1.28 -12.78 7.53
CA SER A 25 1.30 -12.31 8.92
C SER A 25 0.13 -12.86 9.75
N PRO A 26 0.28 -13.01 11.09
CA PRO A 26 -0.82 -13.40 11.97
C PRO A 26 -1.89 -12.29 12.16
N TYR A 27 -1.59 -11.06 11.74
CA TYR A 27 -2.48 -9.89 11.79
C TYR A 27 -3.30 -9.76 10.50
N ASN A 28 -4.40 -9.02 10.55
CA ASN A 28 -5.18 -8.66 9.37
C ASN A 28 -4.34 -7.80 8.39
N ALA A 29 -4.22 -8.23 7.14
CA ALA A 29 -3.46 -7.53 6.11
C ALA A 29 -3.97 -6.10 5.86
N LEU A 30 -5.28 -5.86 5.91
CA LEU A 30 -5.86 -4.53 5.70
C LEU A 30 -5.53 -3.57 6.85
N ASP A 31 -5.52 -4.07 8.08
CA ASP A 31 -5.11 -3.28 9.26
C ASP A 31 -3.61 -2.92 9.18
N LEU A 32 -2.78 -3.85 8.69
CA LEU A 32 -1.36 -3.59 8.43
C LEU A 32 -1.15 -2.55 7.34
N ILE A 33 -1.94 -2.57 6.26
CA ILE A 33 -1.91 -1.54 5.21
C ILE A 33 -2.28 -0.18 5.79
N GLU A 34 -3.33 -0.10 6.59
CA GLU A 34 -3.73 1.16 7.24
C GLU A 34 -2.65 1.68 8.19
N ALA A 35 -2.07 0.80 9.01
CA ALA A 35 -1.00 1.12 9.94
C ALA A 35 0.25 1.62 9.20
N TYR A 36 0.63 0.95 8.10
CA TYR A 36 1.75 1.33 7.25
C TYR A 36 1.67 2.79 6.81
N SER A 37 0.49 3.25 6.36
CA SER A 37 0.29 4.63 5.89
C SER A 37 0.54 5.71 6.96
N ARG A 38 0.59 5.31 8.24
CA ARG A 38 0.76 6.21 9.40
C ARG A 38 2.17 6.14 9.96
N THR A 39 3.00 5.21 9.52
CA THR A 39 4.39 5.07 9.98
C THR A 39 5.25 6.23 9.54
N ASP A 40 6.24 6.56 10.36
CA ASP A 40 7.28 7.53 10.00
C ASP A 40 8.00 7.13 8.71
N SER A 41 8.21 5.82 8.50
CA SER A 41 8.81 5.27 7.29
C SER A 41 8.02 5.66 6.03
N ARG A 42 6.71 5.44 6.00
CA ARG A 42 5.90 5.81 4.82
C ARG A 42 5.73 7.32 4.68
N ILE A 43 5.52 8.05 5.78
CA ILE A 43 5.35 9.51 5.75
C ILE A 43 6.59 10.19 5.16
N ARG A 44 7.79 9.75 5.54
CA ARG A 44 9.04 10.31 5.02
C ARG A 44 9.32 9.87 3.58
N ALA A 45 8.97 8.63 3.21
CA ALA A 45 9.06 8.17 1.83
C ALA A 45 8.13 8.98 0.90
N ASP A 46 6.87 9.22 1.32
CA ASP A 46 5.91 10.05 0.59
C ASP A 46 6.37 11.52 0.44
N ALA A 47 7.22 11.99 1.36
CA ALA A 47 7.84 13.32 1.31
C ALA A 47 9.12 13.36 0.45
N GLY A 48 9.50 12.25 -0.21
CA GLY A 48 10.66 12.18 -1.10
C GLY A 48 11.95 11.71 -0.46
N SER A 49 11.91 11.12 0.74
CA SER A 49 13.13 10.61 1.38
C SER A 49 13.60 9.28 0.76
N GLU A 50 14.66 9.33 -0.04
CA GLU A 50 15.28 8.15 -0.66
C GLU A 50 15.63 7.07 0.35
N TYR A 51 16.23 7.43 1.48
CA TYR A 51 16.56 6.48 2.55
C TYR A 51 15.33 5.66 3.00
N HIS A 52 14.16 6.28 3.09
CA HIS A 52 12.94 5.60 3.52
C HIS A 52 12.31 4.78 2.40
N VAL A 53 12.41 5.22 1.14
CA VAL A 53 12.00 4.41 -0.03
C VAL A 53 12.87 3.15 -0.15
N LEU A 54 14.17 3.27 0.10
CA LEU A 54 15.14 2.16 0.03
C LEU A 54 15.13 1.26 1.27
N LYS A 55 14.38 1.63 2.32
CA LYS A 55 14.31 0.86 3.55
C LYS A 55 13.74 -0.53 3.26
N GLN A 56 14.45 -1.56 3.72
CA GLN A 56 14.07 -2.95 3.46
C GLN A 56 12.66 -3.25 4.00
N PRO A 57 11.81 -3.99 3.26
CA PRO A 57 10.43 -4.26 3.65
C PRO A 57 10.29 -4.86 5.05
N ILE A 58 11.16 -5.79 5.43
CA ILE A 58 11.13 -6.40 6.77
C ILE A 58 11.36 -5.38 7.90
N ASN A 59 12.18 -4.35 7.67
CA ASN A 59 12.40 -3.30 8.65
C ASN A 59 11.17 -2.37 8.76
N VAL A 60 10.49 -2.12 7.64
CA VAL A 60 9.23 -1.38 7.62
C VAL A 60 8.13 -2.16 8.34
N TYR A 61 8.04 -3.47 8.09
CA TYR A 61 7.12 -4.36 8.82
C TYR A 61 7.36 -4.30 10.33
N ASN A 62 8.62 -4.38 10.77
CA ASN A 62 8.97 -4.26 12.19
C ASN A 62 8.63 -2.89 12.78
N ASP A 63 8.76 -1.79 12.02
CA ASP A 63 8.30 -0.47 12.45
C ASP A 63 6.79 -0.46 12.67
N ILE A 64 6.02 -1.02 11.74
CA ILE A 64 4.55 -1.10 11.85
C ILE A 64 4.16 -1.79 13.16
N LEU A 65 4.76 -2.96 13.44
CA LEU A 65 4.46 -3.73 14.66
C LEU A 65 4.90 -2.99 15.94
N ARG A 66 5.98 -2.23 15.90
CA ARG A 66 6.48 -1.46 17.05
C ARG A 66 5.63 -0.22 17.32
N GLU A 67 5.11 0.41 16.28
CA GLU A 67 4.38 1.67 16.34
C GLU A 67 2.86 1.47 16.53
N ASN A 68 2.35 0.25 16.35
CA ASN A 68 0.92 -0.06 16.39
C ASN A 68 0.65 -1.28 17.26
N ASN A 69 -0.41 -1.20 18.08
CA ASN A 69 -0.88 -2.33 18.88
C ASN A 69 -1.93 -3.13 18.09
N LEU A 70 -1.48 -4.02 17.21
CA LEU A 70 -2.34 -4.82 16.35
C LEU A 70 -2.80 -6.12 17.04
N GLU A 71 -4.03 -6.52 16.78
CA GLU A 71 -4.59 -7.77 17.29
C GLU A 71 -4.34 -8.92 16.31
N ILE A 72 -4.01 -10.10 16.84
CA ILE A 72 -3.88 -11.33 16.04
C ILE A 72 -5.27 -11.78 15.62
N THR A 73 -5.51 -11.89 14.32
CA THR A 73 -6.83 -12.22 13.76
C THR A 73 -6.81 -13.34 12.72
N GLN A 74 -5.63 -13.82 12.29
CA GLN A 74 -5.43 -14.95 11.34
C GLN A 74 -6.40 -14.96 10.15
N LYS A 75 -6.66 -13.80 9.55
CA LYS A 75 -7.55 -13.71 8.39
C LYS A 75 -6.73 -13.83 7.12
N GLU A 76 -6.93 -14.91 6.38
CA GLU A 76 -6.33 -15.09 5.06
C GLU A 76 -6.75 -13.95 4.12
N ALA A 77 -5.78 -13.42 3.39
CA ALA A 77 -5.97 -12.40 2.36
C ALA A 77 -5.47 -12.94 1.02
N ASP A 78 -6.20 -12.63 -0.04
CA ASP A 78 -5.82 -12.99 -1.41
C ASP A 78 -4.57 -12.21 -1.81
N GLN A 79 -3.46 -12.93 -1.97
CA GLN A 79 -2.16 -12.38 -2.31
C GLN A 79 -2.18 -11.65 -3.67
N ILE A 80 -2.98 -12.11 -4.63
CA ILE A 80 -3.11 -11.45 -5.94
C ILE A 80 -3.73 -10.07 -5.77
N ILE A 81 -4.75 -9.95 -4.92
CA ILE A 81 -5.38 -8.66 -4.61
C ILE A 81 -4.42 -7.75 -3.84
N LEU A 82 -3.67 -8.29 -2.87
CA LEU A 82 -2.69 -7.51 -2.13
C LEU A 82 -1.58 -6.96 -3.03
N HIS A 83 -1.03 -7.77 -3.93
CA HIS A 83 -0.07 -7.31 -4.94
C HIS A 83 -0.64 -6.17 -5.79
N TRP A 84 -1.86 -6.35 -6.28
CA TRP A 84 -2.53 -5.33 -7.06
C TRP A 84 -2.77 -4.04 -6.26
N LEU A 85 -3.13 -4.12 -4.99
CA LEU A 85 -3.27 -2.95 -4.11
C LEU A 85 -1.93 -2.22 -3.93
N ALA A 86 -0.84 -2.96 -3.72
CA ALA A 86 0.50 -2.39 -3.64
C ALA A 86 0.85 -1.60 -4.91
N GLU A 87 0.60 -2.18 -6.08
CA GLU A 87 0.80 -1.50 -7.37
C GLU A 87 -0.09 -0.27 -7.53
N LEU A 88 -1.37 -0.38 -7.17
CA LEU A 88 -2.35 0.72 -7.25
C LEU A 88 -1.91 1.91 -6.40
N TYR A 89 -1.49 1.67 -5.15
CA TYR A 89 -1.05 2.74 -4.26
C TYR A 89 0.22 3.40 -4.77
N VAL A 90 1.24 2.62 -5.17
CA VAL A 90 2.49 3.20 -5.69
C VAL A 90 2.23 3.96 -7.00
N TYR A 91 1.45 3.39 -7.93
CA TYR A 91 1.05 4.08 -9.15
C TYR A 91 0.40 5.43 -8.83
N THR A 92 -0.62 5.42 -7.97
CA THR A 92 -1.37 6.64 -7.63
C THR A 92 -0.51 7.66 -6.91
N HIS A 93 0.41 7.23 -6.03
CA HIS A 93 1.36 8.11 -5.36
C HIS A 93 2.15 8.95 -6.36
N TYR A 94 2.80 8.29 -7.32
CA TYR A 94 3.63 8.97 -8.30
C TYR A 94 2.84 9.73 -9.36
N GLU A 95 1.72 9.19 -9.84
CA GLU A 95 0.95 9.82 -10.94
C GLU A 95 0.08 10.99 -10.48
N LYS A 96 -0.37 10.98 -9.22
CA LYS A 96 -1.28 12.00 -8.68
C LYS A 96 -0.65 12.82 -7.56
N GLY A 97 0.58 12.52 -7.13
CA GLY A 97 1.25 13.21 -6.02
C GLY A 97 0.52 13.04 -4.69
N LEU A 98 -0.15 11.90 -4.48
CA LEU A 98 -0.93 11.64 -3.27
C LEU A 98 -0.12 10.80 -2.28
N SER A 99 -0.09 11.19 -1.00
CA SER A 99 0.45 10.32 0.04
C SER A 99 -0.43 9.10 0.26
N PHE A 100 0.15 7.99 0.72
CA PHE A 100 -0.58 6.77 1.08
C PHE A 100 -1.68 7.07 2.08
N ARG A 101 -1.36 7.88 3.09
CA ARG A 101 -2.32 8.33 4.09
C ARG A 101 -3.50 9.09 3.48
N LYS A 102 -3.27 9.92 2.46
CA LYS A 102 -4.34 10.66 1.78
C LYS A 102 -5.17 9.71 0.93
N MET A 103 -4.55 8.77 0.22
CA MET A 103 -5.24 7.76 -0.57
C MET A 103 -6.20 6.93 0.30
N MET A 104 -5.74 6.42 1.44
CA MET A 104 -6.57 5.60 2.34
C MET A 104 -7.73 6.37 3.00
N LYS A 105 -7.60 7.69 3.16
CA LYS A 105 -8.70 8.55 3.61
C LYS A 105 -9.75 8.79 2.52
N MET A 106 -9.34 8.74 1.25
CA MET A 106 -10.25 8.91 0.12
C MET A 106 -10.99 7.62 -0.20
N VAL A 107 -10.28 6.49 -0.12
CA VAL A 107 -10.82 5.15 -0.37
C VAL A 107 -10.14 4.19 0.60
N SER A 108 -10.90 3.50 1.45
CA SER A 108 -10.31 2.59 2.43
C SER A 108 -9.74 1.33 1.74
N PRO A 109 -8.68 0.71 2.30
CA PRO A 109 -8.14 -0.55 1.80
C PRO A 109 -9.19 -1.66 1.75
N GLU A 110 -10.08 -1.72 2.75
CA GLU A 110 -11.18 -2.68 2.81
C GLU A 110 -12.14 -2.51 1.63
N TRP A 111 -12.53 -1.28 1.30
CA TRP A 111 -13.40 -1.04 0.16
C TRP A 111 -12.76 -1.48 -1.14
N LEU A 112 -11.48 -1.13 -1.36
CA LEU A 112 -10.75 -1.56 -2.56
C LEU A 112 -10.66 -3.08 -2.65
N TYR A 113 -10.28 -3.73 -1.55
CA TYR A 113 -10.16 -5.18 -1.49
C TYR A 113 -11.50 -5.85 -1.81
N THR A 114 -12.60 -5.45 -1.16
CA THR A 114 -13.91 -6.05 -1.39
C THR A 114 -14.46 -5.77 -2.78
N HIS A 115 -14.25 -4.58 -3.34
CA HIS A 115 -14.85 -4.19 -4.61
C HIS A 115 -14.11 -4.77 -5.83
N PHE A 116 -12.81 -5.02 -5.68
CA PHE A 116 -11.97 -5.57 -6.75
C PHE A 116 -11.63 -7.05 -6.54
N SER A 117 -12.16 -7.72 -5.50
CA SER A 117 -11.99 -9.15 -5.30
C SER A 117 -13.18 -9.95 -5.87
N PRO A 118 -12.95 -10.97 -6.72
CA PRO A 118 -11.66 -11.33 -7.32
C PRO A 118 -11.25 -10.37 -8.45
N LEU A 119 -9.95 -10.32 -8.75
CA LEU A 119 -9.37 -9.29 -9.61
C LEU A 119 -9.85 -9.41 -11.06
N HIS A 120 -10.69 -8.46 -11.49
CA HIS A 120 -11.20 -8.38 -12.87
C HIS A 120 -10.74 -7.14 -13.65
N GLU A 121 -10.30 -6.10 -12.94
CA GLU A 121 -9.81 -4.84 -13.54
C GLU A 121 -8.29 -4.79 -13.46
N THR A 122 -7.62 -4.72 -14.61
CA THR A 122 -6.15 -4.71 -14.68
C THR A 122 -5.57 -3.30 -14.83
N SER A 123 -6.38 -2.30 -15.21
CA SER A 123 -5.91 -0.92 -15.35
C SER A 123 -5.91 -0.19 -14.00
N LEU A 124 -4.72 0.08 -13.46
CA LEU A 124 -4.55 0.83 -12.20
C LEU A 124 -5.20 2.22 -12.26
N LYS A 125 -5.09 2.91 -13.40
CA LYS A 125 -5.71 4.23 -13.60
C LYS A 125 -7.22 4.17 -13.49
N ASN A 126 -7.85 3.27 -14.25
CA ASN A 126 -9.30 3.15 -14.29
C ASN A 126 -9.83 2.73 -12.93
N ALA A 127 -9.14 1.79 -12.27
CA ALA A 127 -9.48 1.35 -10.94
C ALA A 127 -9.49 2.49 -9.92
N TRP A 128 -8.42 3.30 -9.88
CA TRP A 128 -8.36 4.44 -8.95
C TRP A 128 -9.44 5.49 -9.25
N GLU A 129 -9.62 5.86 -10.53
CA GLU A 129 -10.62 6.88 -10.93
C GLU A 129 -12.05 6.41 -10.59
N LYS A 130 -12.35 5.13 -10.82
CA LYS A 130 -13.63 4.52 -10.43
C LYS A 130 -13.82 4.52 -8.91
N ALA A 131 -12.79 4.14 -8.16
CA ALA A 131 -12.84 4.09 -6.71
C ALA A 131 -13.12 5.48 -6.10
N VAL A 132 -12.39 6.51 -6.53
CA VAL A 132 -12.59 7.89 -6.06
C VAL A 132 -13.97 8.41 -6.45
N TYR A 133 -14.46 8.11 -7.66
CA TYR A 133 -15.80 8.52 -8.08
C TYR A 133 -16.92 7.91 -7.22
N ILE A 134 -16.76 6.65 -6.80
CA ILE A 134 -17.77 5.95 -5.99
C ILE A 134 -17.70 6.38 -4.52
N CYS A 135 -16.49 6.49 -3.96
CA CYS A 135 -16.29 6.83 -2.55
C CYS A 135 -16.36 8.33 -2.26
N GLY A 136 -16.14 9.19 -3.26
CA GLY A 136 -16.15 10.64 -3.14
C GLY A 136 -17.53 11.30 -3.13
N LYS A 137 -18.58 10.60 -2.66
CA LYS A 137 -19.92 11.17 -2.43
C LYS A 137 -20.07 11.64 -0.98
#